data_AF-A0A9P1ADD9-F1
#
_entry.id   AF-A0A9P1ADD9-F1
#
_cell.length_a   1.000
_cell.length_b   1.000
_cell.length_c   1.000
_cell.angle_alpha   90.00
_cell.angle_beta   90.00
_cell.angle_gamma   90.00
#
_symmetry.space_group_name_H-M   'P 1'
#
loop_
_entity.id
_entity.type
_entity.pdbx_description
1 polymer ?
#
loop_
_entity_poly.entity_id
_entity_poly.type
_entity_poly.pdbx_seq_one_letter_code
_entity_poly.pdbx_strand_id
1 'polypeptide(L)'
;MSSITGLEVRSLRIGVEPVEVELDEDAGILWTSLQTAFPGVFTMFGMYFRETGDPCKKSVRFDGKKFLAPGGAWNDREYFVTLSQRCHAAAGNPGHTASYSDATKQFEKSVQAVQKMMLASGMKIDMSHLTKKRHHTSSRDTASSTSSSTADPIQAIQERSEHLKNAGRELTPLEQQFLDLCRISTAKDQIIDANRQEISKLNESLRAVEKDLKETEANLAEANGMIDCKQQELEMVREALSRLEESRHTIRELNQKSGNLEENVTELQLKLMNFEEENQGLKAQLETSQNRIKEMADAISMLSSSKELLAKELDQLRPFAEAAGIEDYENIPTFIQAIQENKELQKENTKLKTESEETQENNNQMQSIHSEVFEENAKLRNRNEDLERRFAHVDEELTCVNENWAKELKEKQQDWDKIKYQAESEVFSLREQLGHLQAILEAATREAAENARRVSELEHERHEIRRLSDAVHIKTQEDLSRQVRILKERLAESDSQVAELNVLVSSLAADATASRREISDIL
;
A
#
# COMPACT_ATOMS: atom_id res chain seq x y z
N MET A 1 -41.79 14.94 -45.17
CA MET A 1 -42.49 14.44 -43.97
C MET A 1 -41.44 13.95 -43.00
N SER A 2 -41.33 14.62 -41.87
CA SER A 2 -40.26 14.48 -40.88
C SER A 2 -40.36 13.14 -40.14
N SER A 3 -39.30 12.31 -40.20
CA SER A 3 -39.18 11.13 -39.34
C SER A 3 -38.82 11.59 -37.93
N ILE A 4 -39.71 11.33 -36.98
CA ILE A 4 -39.50 11.57 -35.55
C ILE A 4 -38.40 10.61 -35.06
N THR A 5 -37.21 11.18 -34.91
CA THR A 5 -36.21 11.01 -33.85
C THR A 5 -36.15 9.68 -33.09
N GLY A 6 -34.96 9.07 -33.13
CA GLY A 6 -34.54 8.02 -32.23
C GLY A 6 -34.66 8.44 -30.76
N LEU A 7 -35.48 7.69 -30.02
CA LEU A 7 -35.43 7.64 -28.57
C LEU A 7 -34.36 6.63 -28.17
N GLU A 8 -33.15 7.13 -27.93
CA GLU A 8 -32.12 6.34 -27.25
C GLU A 8 -32.57 6.08 -25.81
N VAL A 9 -32.82 4.81 -25.48
CA VAL A 9 -33.15 4.38 -24.11
C VAL A 9 -31.89 4.51 -23.26
N ARG A 10 -31.77 5.61 -22.51
CA ARG A 10 -30.58 5.91 -21.67
C ARG A 10 -30.46 5.04 -20.42
N SER A 11 -31.52 4.35 -20.01
CA SER A 11 -31.49 3.49 -18.81
C SER A 11 -32.53 2.38 -18.88
N LEU A 12 -32.12 1.15 -18.57
CA LEU A 12 -32.98 -0.01 -18.41
C LEU A 12 -33.08 -0.36 -16.93
N ARG A 13 -34.30 -0.52 -16.40
CA ARG A 13 -34.52 -1.05 -15.06
C ARG A 13 -34.63 -2.58 -15.15
N ILE A 14 -33.65 -3.27 -14.60
CA ILE A 14 -33.63 -4.73 -14.52
C ILE A 14 -34.08 -5.14 -13.12
N GLY A 15 -35.17 -5.90 -13.04
CA GLY A 15 -35.64 -6.53 -11.80
C GLY A 15 -35.03 -7.91 -11.63
N VAL A 16 -34.80 -8.32 -10.39
CA VAL A 16 -34.44 -9.70 -10.02
C VAL A 16 -35.68 -10.36 -9.42
N GLU A 17 -35.82 -11.66 -9.62
CA GLU A 17 -36.92 -12.45 -9.04
C GLU A 17 -36.90 -12.33 -7.49
N PRO A 18 -38.06 -12.14 -6.83
CA PRO A 18 -38.13 -12.07 -5.38
C PRO A 18 -37.60 -13.36 -4.72
N VAL A 19 -36.86 -13.20 -3.62
CA VAL A 19 -36.33 -14.32 -2.84
C VAL A 19 -37.08 -14.43 -1.53
N GLU A 20 -37.55 -15.63 -1.19
CA GLU A 20 -38.16 -15.92 0.10
C GLU A 20 -37.07 -16.12 1.15
N VAL A 21 -37.17 -15.38 2.27
CA VAL A 21 -36.19 -15.42 3.37
C VAL A 21 -36.92 -15.81 4.66
N GLU A 22 -36.40 -16.82 5.35
CA GLU A 22 -36.97 -17.29 6.62
C GLU A 22 -36.82 -16.24 7.73
N LEU A 23 -37.87 -16.13 8.56
CA LEU A 23 -37.90 -15.25 9.72
C LEU A 23 -37.35 -15.97 10.96
N ASP A 24 -36.66 -15.21 11.81
CA ASP A 24 -36.18 -15.63 13.13
C ASP A 24 -37.33 -15.72 14.16
N GLU A 25 -37.07 -16.27 15.34
CA GLU A 25 -38.09 -16.54 16.39
C GLU A 25 -38.90 -15.28 16.80
N ASP A 26 -38.28 -14.09 16.72
CA ASP A 26 -38.90 -12.79 17.01
C ASP A 26 -39.54 -12.11 15.77
N ALA A 27 -39.81 -12.86 14.71
CA ALA A 27 -40.29 -12.35 13.41
C ALA A 27 -39.35 -11.30 12.77
N GLY A 28 -38.06 -11.33 13.11
CA GLY A 28 -37.03 -10.50 12.49
C GLY A 28 -36.31 -11.23 11.37
N ILE A 29 -35.73 -10.50 10.42
CA ILE A 29 -34.87 -11.11 9.38
C ILE A 29 -33.42 -10.99 9.84
N LEU A 30 -32.78 -12.13 10.13
CA LEU A 30 -31.36 -12.16 10.48
C LEU A 30 -30.51 -11.67 9.32
N TRP A 31 -29.51 -10.83 9.65
CA TRP A 31 -28.55 -10.32 8.69
C TRP A 31 -27.84 -11.44 7.91
N THR A 32 -27.48 -12.52 8.60
CA THR A 32 -26.79 -13.68 8.03
C THR A 32 -27.66 -14.47 7.04
N SER A 33 -28.97 -14.58 7.31
CA SER A 33 -29.92 -15.22 6.39
C SER A 33 -30.03 -14.44 5.09
N LEU A 34 -30.04 -13.10 5.18
CA LEU A 34 -30.09 -12.21 4.04
C LEU A 34 -28.78 -12.22 3.22
N GLN A 35 -27.62 -12.30 3.88
CA GLN A 35 -26.33 -12.49 3.20
C GLN A 35 -26.25 -13.81 2.44
N THR A 36 -26.90 -14.86 2.95
CA THR A 36 -26.93 -16.18 2.32
C THR A 36 -27.87 -16.20 1.11
N ALA A 37 -29.01 -15.49 1.18
CA ALA A 37 -29.97 -15.36 0.10
C ALA A 37 -29.43 -14.54 -1.10
N PHE A 38 -28.48 -13.64 -0.86
CA PHE A 38 -27.83 -12.82 -1.90
C PHE A 38 -26.30 -13.04 -1.94
N PRO A 39 -25.84 -14.24 -2.36
CA PRO A 39 -24.42 -14.57 -2.41
C PRO A 39 -23.69 -13.75 -3.49
N GLY A 40 -22.63 -13.05 -3.10
CA GLY A 40 -21.87 -12.15 -3.99
C GLY A 40 -21.95 -10.67 -3.63
N VAL A 41 -22.75 -10.30 -2.63
CA VAL A 41 -22.88 -8.92 -2.15
C VAL A 41 -22.51 -8.87 -0.66
N PHE A 42 -21.21 -8.87 -0.37
CA PHE A 42 -20.67 -8.65 0.99
C PHE A 42 -21.00 -7.25 1.56
N THR A 43 -21.63 -6.39 0.75
CA THR A 43 -21.98 -5.01 1.08
C THR A 43 -23.45 -4.72 0.80
N MET A 44 -24.34 -5.39 1.53
CA MET A 44 -25.74 -4.96 1.60
C MET A 44 -25.82 -3.74 2.54
N PHE A 45 -26.08 -2.54 2.02
CA PHE A 45 -26.02 -1.33 2.86
C PHE A 45 -27.33 -1.04 3.60
N GLY A 46 -28.40 -1.76 3.27
CA GLY A 46 -29.69 -1.64 3.94
C GLY A 46 -30.85 -2.16 3.11
N MET A 47 -31.96 -2.39 3.80
CA MET A 47 -33.24 -2.79 3.22
C MET A 47 -34.21 -1.60 3.29
N TYR A 48 -35.01 -1.41 2.25
CA TYR A 48 -36.02 -0.36 2.18
C TYR A 48 -37.31 -0.90 1.56
N PHE A 49 -38.43 -0.23 1.81
CA PHE A 49 -39.69 -0.51 1.14
C PHE A 49 -40.24 0.77 0.52
N ARG A 50 -41.20 0.61 -0.39
CA ARG A 50 -42.02 1.71 -0.91
C ARG A 50 -43.46 1.41 -0.57
N GLU A 51 -44.18 2.42 -0.12
CA GLU A 51 -45.58 2.28 0.19
C GLU A 51 -46.40 2.49 -1.09
N THR A 52 -47.50 1.75 -1.25
CA THR A 52 -48.31 1.79 -2.46
C THR A 52 -48.85 3.21 -2.68
N GLY A 53 -48.37 3.87 -3.74
CA GLY A 53 -48.72 5.27 -4.07
C GLY A 53 -47.69 6.33 -3.63
N ASP A 54 -46.64 5.96 -2.90
CA ASP A 54 -45.56 6.86 -2.48
C ASP A 54 -44.24 6.49 -3.19
N PRO A 55 -43.64 7.39 -4.00
CA PRO A 55 -42.34 7.12 -4.64
C PRO A 55 -41.16 7.13 -3.65
N CYS A 56 -41.36 7.57 -2.40
CA CYS A 56 -40.30 7.70 -1.41
C CYS A 56 -39.83 6.34 -0.87
N LYS A 57 -38.51 6.19 -0.75
CA LYS A 57 -37.88 5.02 -0.14
C LYS A 57 -37.90 5.16 1.38
N LYS A 58 -38.51 4.21 2.08
CA LYS A 58 -38.53 4.15 3.55
C LYS A 58 -37.58 3.05 4.02
N SER A 59 -36.61 3.37 4.87
CA SER A 59 -35.64 2.40 5.37
C SER A 59 -36.29 1.45 6.38
N VAL A 60 -35.88 0.18 6.34
CA VAL A 60 -36.25 -0.82 7.35
C VAL A 60 -35.28 -0.71 8.50
N ARG A 61 -35.79 -0.75 9.73
CA ARG A 61 -34.99 -0.61 10.95
C ARG A 61 -34.06 -1.81 11.13
N PHE A 62 -32.80 -1.54 11.41
CA PHE A 62 -31.77 -2.52 11.73
C PHE A 62 -31.27 -2.30 13.15
N ASP A 63 -31.19 -3.37 13.95
CA ASP A 63 -30.76 -3.30 15.35
C ASP A 63 -29.28 -3.67 15.57
N GLY A 64 -28.54 -3.93 14.48
CA GLY A 64 -27.16 -4.40 14.51
C GLY A 64 -27.01 -5.90 14.24
N LYS A 65 -28.09 -6.68 14.32
CA LYS A 65 -28.09 -8.13 14.07
C LYS A 65 -29.21 -8.59 13.13
N LYS A 66 -30.38 -7.97 13.21
CA LYS A 66 -31.58 -8.30 12.42
C LYS A 66 -32.35 -7.07 11.96
N PHE A 67 -33.10 -7.24 10.88
CA PHE A 67 -34.07 -6.26 10.41
C PHE A 67 -35.41 -6.50 11.08
N LEU A 68 -36.08 -5.42 11.46
CA LEU A 68 -37.37 -5.45 12.15
C LEU A 68 -38.48 -4.99 11.22
N ALA A 69 -39.62 -5.70 11.28
CA ALA A 69 -40.81 -5.40 10.49
C ALA A 69 -41.32 -3.98 10.79
N PRO A 70 -41.46 -3.10 9.79
CA PRO A 70 -42.08 -1.80 9.98
C PRO A 70 -43.55 -1.97 10.38
N GLY A 71 -43.90 -1.62 11.63
CA GLY A 71 -45.27 -1.79 12.16
C GLY A 71 -45.58 -3.19 12.68
N GLY A 72 -44.58 -4.06 12.83
CA GLY A 72 -44.72 -5.38 13.47
C GLY A 72 -45.11 -6.55 12.57
N ALA A 73 -45.31 -6.33 11.26
CA ALA A 73 -45.60 -7.39 10.29
C ALA A 73 -44.91 -7.14 8.92
N TRP A 74 -44.57 -8.22 8.22
CA TRP A 74 -43.92 -8.19 6.90
C TRP A 74 -44.89 -8.29 5.72
N ASN A 75 -46.17 -8.61 5.95
CA ASN A 75 -47.03 -9.21 4.93
C ASN A 75 -47.66 -8.26 3.91
N ASP A 76 -47.40 -6.96 3.97
CA ASP A 76 -48.17 -5.97 3.19
C ASP A 76 -47.32 -5.18 2.18
N ARG A 77 -46.04 -5.52 1.99
CA ARG A 77 -45.08 -4.65 1.30
C ARG A 77 -44.04 -5.41 0.50
N GLU A 78 -43.63 -4.80 -0.61
CA GLU A 78 -42.42 -5.22 -1.32
C GLU A 78 -41.19 -4.60 -0.66
N TYR A 79 -40.23 -5.46 -0.31
CA TYR A 79 -38.97 -5.05 0.29
C TYR A 79 -37.85 -5.14 -0.73
N PHE A 80 -37.07 -4.09 -0.80
CA PHE A 80 -35.97 -3.93 -1.72
C PHE A 80 -34.67 -3.87 -0.94
N VAL A 81 -33.69 -4.58 -1.45
CA VAL A 81 -32.35 -4.62 -0.91
C VAL A 81 -31.46 -3.65 -1.70
N THR A 82 -30.69 -2.81 -0.99
CA THR A 82 -29.67 -1.98 -1.63
C THR A 82 -28.36 -2.76 -1.70
N LEU A 83 -28.05 -3.26 -2.90
CA LEU A 83 -26.76 -3.86 -3.20
C LEU A 83 -25.76 -2.72 -3.43
N SER A 84 -24.75 -2.60 -2.58
CA SER A 84 -23.65 -1.66 -2.84
C SER A 84 -22.70 -2.30 -3.85
N GLN A 85 -22.47 -1.63 -4.98
CA GLN A 85 -21.37 -1.93 -5.90
C GLN A 85 -20.03 -1.53 -5.25
N ARG A 86 -19.59 -2.28 -4.24
CA ARG A 86 -18.16 -2.40 -3.92
C ARG A 86 -17.65 -3.75 -4.39
N CYS A 87 -17.95 -4.06 -5.65
CA CYS A 87 -17.27 -5.09 -6.43
C CYS A 87 -16.29 -4.42 -7.40
N HIS A 88 -15.48 -3.50 -6.87
CA HIS A 88 -14.10 -3.39 -7.29
C HIS A 88 -13.26 -3.56 -6.02
N ALA A 89 -12.70 -4.75 -5.87
CA ALA A 89 -11.62 -4.99 -4.93
C ALA A 89 -10.40 -4.22 -5.43
N ALA A 90 -10.36 -2.93 -5.11
CA ALA A 90 -9.16 -2.11 -5.06
C ALA A 90 -9.44 -0.98 -4.08
N ALA A 91 -8.61 -0.92 -3.03
CA ALA A 91 -8.46 0.16 -2.07
C ALA A 91 -9.60 0.40 -1.04
N GLY A 92 -9.26 0.12 0.22
CA GLY A 92 -9.56 1.02 1.34
C GLY A 92 -10.93 0.86 2.03
N ASN A 93 -11.04 -0.08 2.98
CA ASN A 93 -11.10 0.28 4.41
C ASN A 93 -10.91 -0.96 5.31
N PRO A 94 -10.16 -0.85 6.43
CA PRO A 94 -9.78 -1.96 7.29
C PRO A 94 -10.84 -2.17 8.37
N GLY A 95 -11.88 -2.93 8.06
CA GLY A 95 -12.90 -3.32 9.06
C GLY A 95 -12.66 -4.70 9.68
N HIS A 96 -11.90 -5.57 9.03
CA HIS A 96 -11.83 -7.00 9.38
C HIS A 96 -10.42 -7.56 9.58
N THR A 97 -9.37 -6.74 9.48
CA THR A 97 -8.00 -7.13 9.89
C THR A 97 -7.77 -7.02 11.40
N ALA A 98 -8.68 -6.38 12.14
CA ALA A 98 -8.65 -6.33 13.61
C ALA A 98 -8.77 -7.74 14.24
N SER A 99 -9.45 -8.68 13.58
CA SER A 99 -9.58 -10.05 14.10
C SER A 99 -8.28 -10.85 14.04
N TYR A 100 -7.38 -10.56 13.10
CA TYR A 100 -6.08 -11.24 13.02
C TYR A 100 -5.05 -10.62 13.94
N SER A 101 -5.02 -9.30 14.11
CA SER A 101 -4.10 -8.68 15.06
C SER A 101 -4.46 -9.02 16.51
N ASP A 102 -5.75 -9.11 16.84
CA ASP A 102 -6.21 -9.57 18.14
C ASP A 102 -6.01 -11.08 18.34
N ALA A 103 -6.14 -11.90 17.28
CA ALA A 103 -5.78 -13.32 17.33
C ALA A 103 -4.27 -13.53 17.52
N THR A 104 -3.42 -12.75 16.87
CA THR A 104 -1.95 -12.78 17.05
C THR A 104 -1.57 -12.35 18.46
N LYS A 105 -2.22 -11.32 19.02
CA LYS A 105 -2.01 -10.91 20.42
C LYS A 105 -2.48 -11.97 21.42
N GLN A 106 -3.57 -12.68 21.14
CA GLN A 106 -4.02 -13.81 21.98
C GLN A 106 -3.06 -15.00 21.87
N PHE A 107 -2.54 -15.28 20.68
CA PHE A 107 -1.53 -16.30 20.46
C PHE A 107 -0.23 -15.97 21.21
N GLU A 108 0.29 -14.75 21.10
CA GLU A 108 1.48 -14.31 21.85
C GLU A 108 1.27 -14.40 23.36
N LYS A 109 0.09 -14.01 23.88
CA LYS A 109 -0.24 -14.18 25.29
C LYS A 109 -0.28 -15.64 25.71
N SER A 110 -0.76 -16.54 24.84
CA SER A 110 -0.79 -17.98 25.09
C SER A 110 0.62 -18.59 25.09
N VAL A 111 1.51 -18.16 24.18
CA VAL A 111 2.91 -18.59 24.11
C VAL A 111 3.67 -18.09 25.33
N GLN A 112 3.50 -16.83 25.73
CA GLN A 112 4.11 -16.29 26.94
C GLN A 112 3.59 -17.01 28.20
N ALA A 113 2.30 -17.34 28.27
CA ALA A 113 1.74 -18.12 29.38
C ALA A 113 2.36 -19.51 29.45
N VAL A 114 2.51 -20.20 28.32
CA VAL A 114 3.18 -21.52 28.23
C VAL A 114 4.65 -21.42 28.62
N GLN A 115 5.37 -20.42 28.12
CA GLN A 115 6.78 -20.19 28.46
C GLN A 115 6.97 -19.92 29.96
N LYS A 116 6.06 -19.14 30.56
CA LYS A 116 6.03 -18.88 32.00
C LYS A 116 5.71 -20.14 32.81
N MET A 117 4.83 -21.01 32.29
CA MET A 117 4.49 -22.30 32.90
C MET A 117 5.67 -23.28 32.81
N MET A 118 6.38 -23.33 31.69
CA MET A 118 7.58 -24.16 31.51
C MET A 118 8.73 -23.70 32.42
N LEU A 119 8.91 -22.39 32.57
CA LEU A 119 9.89 -21.81 33.51
C LEU A 119 9.49 -22.03 34.98
N ALA A 120 8.20 -21.95 35.31
CA ALA A 120 7.68 -22.20 36.65
C ALA A 120 7.68 -23.70 37.03
N SER A 121 7.59 -24.59 36.05
CA SER A 121 7.59 -26.05 36.26
C SER A 121 9.00 -26.67 36.39
N GLY A 122 10.05 -25.87 36.43
CA GLY A 122 11.40 -26.31 36.80
C GLY A 122 12.11 -27.23 35.79
N MET A 123 11.60 -27.41 34.58
CA MET A 123 12.29 -28.16 33.52
C MET A 123 13.43 -27.31 32.93
N LYS A 124 14.61 -27.38 33.55
CA LYS A 124 15.85 -26.87 32.97
C LYS A 124 16.30 -27.83 31.86
N ILE A 125 16.04 -27.46 30.60
CA ILE A 125 16.76 -28.05 29.47
C ILE A 125 18.14 -27.36 29.43
N ASP A 126 19.13 -28.02 29.99
CA ASP A 126 20.51 -27.54 30.02
C ASP A 126 21.18 -27.84 28.66
N MET A 127 21.16 -26.87 27.75
CA MET A 127 21.80 -26.93 26.42
C MET A 127 23.29 -26.57 26.46
N SER A 128 23.97 -26.73 27.61
CA SER A 128 25.38 -26.34 27.78
C SER A 128 26.41 -27.46 27.59
N HIS A 129 26.02 -28.65 27.12
CA HIS A 129 26.94 -29.80 27.00
C HIS A 129 27.36 -30.20 25.58
N LEU A 130 26.99 -29.48 24.51
CA LEU A 130 27.29 -29.91 23.13
C LEU A 130 28.54 -29.31 22.47
N THR A 131 29.39 -28.57 23.19
CA THR A 131 30.65 -28.03 22.64
C THR A 131 31.88 -28.46 23.43
N LYS A 132 32.15 -29.78 23.49
CA LYS A 132 33.49 -30.28 23.83
C LYS A 132 34.13 -30.98 22.65
N LYS A 133 34.95 -30.19 21.93
CA LYS A 133 35.98 -30.61 20.98
C LYS A 133 36.90 -31.62 21.68
N ARG A 134 36.73 -32.92 21.40
CA ARG A 134 37.67 -33.96 21.84
C ARG A 134 38.73 -34.14 20.76
N HIS A 135 39.95 -33.72 21.06
CA HIS A 135 41.15 -34.16 20.38
C HIS A 135 41.25 -35.69 20.49
N HIS A 136 41.15 -36.41 19.38
CA HIS A 136 41.59 -37.79 19.28
C HIS A 136 42.99 -37.82 18.68
N THR A 137 43.96 -38.23 19.49
CA THR A 137 45.27 -38.71 19.07
C THR A 137 45.08 -40.07 18.39
N SER A 138 45.27 -40.14 17.07
CA SER A 138 45.37 -41.42 16.37
C SER A 138 46.77 -41.98 16.57
N SER A 139 46.86 -43.12 17.25
CA SER A 139 48.01 -44.01 17.16
C SER A 139 47.52 -45.37 16.69
N ARG A 140 48.27 -45.89 15.72
CA ARG A 140 48.51 -47.30 15.46
C ARG A 140 47.69 -47.94 14.34
N ASP A 141 48.26 -47.80 13.16
CA ASP A 141 48.23 -48.79 12.09
C ASP A 141 48.58 -50.18 12.64
N THR A 142 47.71 -51.14 12.36
CA THR A 142 48.12 -52.51 12.05
C THR A 142 47.23 -53.01 10.93
N ALA A 143 47.85 -53.13 9.77
CA ALA A 143 47.33 -53.84 8.62
C ALA A 143 46.94 -55.29 8.98
N SER A 144 45.84 -55.76 8.40
CA SER A 144 45.81 -57.10 7.82
C SER A 144 44.63 -57.20 6.86
N SER A 145 44.97 -57.19 5.58
CA SER A 145 44.13 -57.61 4.48
C SER A 145 43.73 -59.07 4.67
N THR A 146 42.43 -59.37 4.68
CA THR A 146 41.92 -60.68 4.24
C THR A 146 40.51 -60.49 3.68
N SER A 147 40.42 -60.69 2.37
CA SER A 147 39.20 -60.92 1.63
C SER A 147 38.42 -62.08 2.24
N SER A 148 37.18 -61.87 2.68
CA SER A 148 36.19 -62.94 2.75
C SER A 148 34.78 -62.36 2.72
N SER A 149 33.90 -63.12 2.05
CA SER A 149 32.47 -62.96 1.84
C SER A 149 31.71 -62.04 2.81
N THR A 150 30.78 -61.28 2.23
CA THR A 150 29.59 -60.70 2.86
C THR A 150 28.70 -61.78 3.49
N ALA A 151 29.20 -62.48 4.51
CA ALA A 151 28.40 -63.33 5.37
C ALA A 151 27.97 -62.48 6.57
N ASP A 152 26.68 -62.43 6.84
CA ASP A 152 26.15 -61.80 8.04
C ASP A 152 26.85 -62.44 9.26
N PRO A 153 27.56 -61.66 10.10
CA PRO A 153 28.29 -62.22 11.24
C PRO A 153 27.36 -63.00 12.19
N ILE A 154 26.06 -62.74 12.19
CA ILE A 154 25.07 -63.55 12.91
C ILE A 154 24.89 -64.93 12.26
N GLN A 155 24.82 -65.00 10.93
CA GLN A 155 24.77 -66.27 10.20
C GLN A 155 26.04 -67.09 10.41
N ALA A 156 27.21 -66.46 10.37
CA ALA A 156 28.48 -67.16 10.61
C ALA A 156 28.58 -67.75 12.04
N ILE A 157 28.07 -67.05 13.05
CA ILE A 157 27.99 -67.55 14.44
C ILE A 157 26.97 -68.70 14.55
N GLN A 158 25.86 -68.62 13.80
CA GLN A 158 24.81 -69.64 13.80
C GLN A 158 25.25 -70.92 13.09
N GLU A 159 25.86 -70.82 11.92
CA GLU A 159 26.44 -71.94 11.16
C GLU A 159 27.53 -72.67 11.96
N ARG A 160 28.39 -71.91 12.66
CA ARG A 160 29.41 -72.47 13.56
C ARG A 160 28.79 -73.22 14.74
N SER A 161 27.68 -72.72 15.29
CA SER A 161 26.96 -73.40 16.37
C SER A 161 26.27 -74.69 15.90
N GLU A 162 25.72 -74.70 14.67
CA GLU A 162 25.12 -75.90 14.09
C GLU A 162 26.16 -76.95 13.67
N HIS A 163 27.32 -76.54 13.18
CA HIS A 163 28.43 -77.45 12.89
C HIS A 163 28.95 -78.16 14.15
N LEU A 164 29.02 -77.46 15.28
CA LEU A 164 29.42 -78.05 16.56
C LEU A 164 28.37 -79.05 17.09
N LYS A 165 27.08 -78.75 16.88
CA LYS A 165 25.96 -79.64 17.25
C LYS A 165 25.89 -80.90 16.37
N ASN A 166 26.15 -80.75 15.06
CA ASN A 166 26.19 -81.86 14.10
C ASN A 166 27.41 -82.79 14.30
N ALA A 167 28.48 -82.31 14.95
CA ALA A 167 29.65 -83.10 15.33
C ALA A 167 29.47 -83.92 16.62
N GLY A 168 28.26 -83.97 17.21
CA GLY A 168 27.95 -84.77 18.39
C GLY A 168 28.56 -84.26 19.71
N ARG A 169 29.11 -83.04 19.72
CA ARG A 169 29.66 -82.39 20.91
C ARG A 169 28.61 -81.45 21.50
N GLU A 170 28.10 -81.78 22.68
CA GLU A 170 27.29 -80.83 23.45
C GLU A 170 28.18 -79.71 23.98
N LEU A 171 27.75 -78.47 23.77
CA LEU A 171 28.44 -77.28 24.27
C LEU A 171 28.40 -77.29 25.79
N THR A 172 29.55 -77.05 26.42
CA THR A 172 29.57 -76.82 27.87
C THR A 172 28.77 -75.56 28.22
N PRO A 173 28.21 -75.45 29.44
CA PRO A 173 27.45 -74.27 29.85
C PRO A 173 28.22 -72.94 29.65
N LEU A 174 29.54 -72.97 29.78
CA LEU A 174 30.41 -71.83 29.56
C LEU A 174 30.55 -71.48 28.06
N GLU A 175 30.74 -72.47 27.18
CA GLU A 175 30.79 -72.26 25.73
C GLU A 175 29.46 -71.73 25.19
N GLN A 176 28.33 -72.19 25.75
CA GLN A 176 27.00 -71.66 25.43
C GLN A 176 26.87 -70.18 25.82
N GLN A 177 27.31 -69.79 27.02
CA GLN A 177 27.32 -68.39 27.46
C GLN A 177 28.20 -67.50 26.58
N PHE A 178 29.36 -68.00 26.12
CA PHE A 178 30.21 -67.25 25.19
C PHE A 178 29.54 -67.08 23.82
N LEU A 179 28.89 -68.12 23.29
CA LEU A 179 28.12 -68.03 22.05
C LEU A 179 26.97 -67.03 22.16
N ASP A 180 26.23 -67.06 23.26
CA ASP A 180 25.13 -66.12 23.51
C ASP A 180 25.65 -64.69 23.66
N LEU A 181 26.78 -64.48 24.34
CA LEU A 181 27.43 -63.17 24.43
C LEU A 181 27.91 -62.66 23.08
N CYS A 182 28.49 -63.52 22.23
CA CYS A 182 28.87 -63.16 20.86
C CYS A 182 27.65 -62.76 20.04
N ARG A 183 26.55 -63.52 20.10
CA ARG A 183 25.28 -63.18 19.42
C ARG A 183 24.73 -61.84 19.89
N ILE A 184 24.70 -61.61 21.20
CA ILE A 184 24.24 -60.35 21.78
C ILE A 184 25.15 -59.19 21.36
N SER A 185 26.48 -59.38 21.36
CA SER A 185 27.43 -58.36 20.93
C SER A 185 27.23 -58.00 19.46
N THR A 186 27.11 -58.98 18.57
CA THR A 186 26.88 -58.74 17.14
C THR A 186 25.54 -58.07 16.88
N ALA A 187 24.46 -58.51 17.55
CA ALA A 187 23.15 -57.87 17.44
C ALA A 187 23.19 -56.41 17.95
N LYS A 188 23.91 -56.15 19.03
CA LYS A 188 24.12 -54.79 19.55
C LYS A 188 24.87 -53.92 18.55
N ASP A 189 25.92 -54.44 17.94
CA ASP A 189 26.70 -53.71 16.93
C ASP A 189 25.84 -53.37 15.70
N GLN A 190 25.01 -54.31 15.23
CA GLN A 190 24.05 -54.05 14.15
C GLN A 190 23.03 -52.96 14.51
N ILE A 191 22.50 -52.96 15.74
CA ILE A 191 21.59 -51.90 16.23
C ILE A 191 22.32 -50.56 16.30
N ILE A 192 23.57 -50.54 16.76
CA ILE A 192 24.37 -49.31 16.82
C ILE A 192 24.60 -48.76 15.41
N ASP A 193 24.92 -49.60 14.43
CA ASP A 193 25.14 -49.16 13.06
C ASP A 193 23.84 -48.72 12.37
N ALA A 194 22.71 -49.39 12.63
CA ALA A 194 21.39 -48.95 12.18
C ALA A 194 21.04 -47.57 12.77
N ASN A 195 21.24 -47.38 14.08
CA ASN A 195 21.01 -46.10 14.75
C ASN A 195 21.96 -45.00 14.21
N ARG A 196 23.22 -45.32 13.91
CA ARG A 196 24.17 -44.38 13.30
C ARG A 196 23.70 -43.94 11.92
N GLN A 197 23.21 -44.87 11.09
CA GLN A 197 22.67 -44.54 9.78
C GLN A 197 21.41 -43.66 9.90
N GLU A 198 20.52 -43.97 10.84
CA GLU A 198 19.32 -43.17 11.10
C GLU A 198 19.67 -41.75 11.59
N ILE A 199 20.63 -41.61 12.51
CA ILE A 199 21.15 -40.32 12.96
C ILE A 199 21.74 -39.52 11.80
N SER A 200 22.50 -40.17 10.90
CA SER A 200 23.03 -39.51 9.70
C SER A 200 21.92 -38.99 8.79
N LYS A 201 20.89 -39.82 8.51
CA LYS A 201 19.73 -39.42 7.70
C LYS A 201 18.95 -38.27 8.35
N LEU A 202 18.73 -38.34 9.66
CA LEU A 202 18.04 -37.27 10.40
C LEU A 202 18.84 -35.96 10.37
N ASN A 203 20.17 -36.02 10.52
CA ASN A 203 21.02 -34.84 10.43
C ASN A 203 21.05 -34.23 9.02
N GLU A 204 21.03 -35.06 7.97
CA GLU A 204 20.92 -34.57 6.58
C GLU A 204 19.57 -33.90 6.34
N SER A 205 18.48 -34.52 6.81
CA SER A 205 17.14 -33.92 6.73
C SER A 205 17.05 -32.63 7.53
N LEU A 206 17.65 -32.56 8.71
CA LEU A 206 17.68 -31.35 9.54
C LEU A 206 18.39 -30.20 8.81
N ARG A 207 19.57 -30.47 8.22
CA ARG A 207 20.30 -29.46 7.45
C ARG A 207 19.54 -28.97 6.22
N ALA A 208 18.80 -29.87 5.55
CA ALA A 208 17.95 -29.48 4.43
C ALA A 208 16.84 -28.53 4.89
N VAL A 209 16.12 -28.87 5.95
CA VAL A 209 15.05 -28.03 6.51
C VAL A 209 15.59 -26.70 7.04
N GLU A 210 16.77 -26.68 7.67
CA GLU A 210 17.41 -25.43 8.12
C GLU A 210 17.78 -24.52 6.94
N LYS A 211 18.19 -25.10 5.80
CA LYS A 211 18.48 -24.35 4.59
C LYS A 211 17.19 -23.77 4.00
N ASP A 212 16.14 -24.59 3.88
CA ASP A 212 14.84 -24.15 3.36
C ASP A 212 14.24 -23.07 4.26
N LEU A 213 14.36 -23.19 5.59
CA LEU A 213 13.91 -22.17 6.53
C LEU A 213 14.60 -20.83 6.27
N LYS A 214 15.93 -20.81 6.14
CA LYS A 214 16.69 -19.58 5.83
C LYS A 214 16.29 -18.96 4.49
N GLU A 215 16.02 -19.78 3.49
CA GLU A 215 15.53 -19.30 2.19
C GLU A 215 14.14 -18.68 2.32
N THR A 216 13.23 -19.32 3.07
CA THR A 216 11.90 -18.75 3.33
C THR A 216 11.95 -17.47 4.16
N GLU A 217 12.86 -17.36 5.13
CA GLU A 217 13.06 -16.13 5.92
C GLU A 217 13.57 -14.98 5.03
N ALA A 218 14.50 -15.25 4.11
CA ALA A 218 14.99 -14.26 3.15
C ALA A 218 13.88 -13.80 2.20
N ASN A 219 13.08 -14.73 1.66
CA ASN A 219 11.95 -14.42 0.79
C ASN A 219 10.88 -13.60 1.51
N LEU A 220 10.63 -13.90 2.80
CA LEU A 220 9.68 -13.15 3.63
C LEU A 220 10.20 -11.73 3.91
N ALA A 221 11.49 -11.57 4.18
CA ALA A 221 12.11 -10.25 4.34
C ALA A 221 11.99 -9.40 3.07
N GLU A 222 12.22 -9.99 1.89
CA GLU A 222 12.05 -9.31 0.61
C GLU A 222 10.58 -8.90 0.36
N ALA A 223 9.64 -9.82 0.63
CA ALA A 223 8.21 -9.54 0.50
C ALA A 223 7.75 -8.41 1.44
N ASN A 224 8.25 -8.38 2.69
CA ASN A 224 7.97 -7.29 3.61
C ASN A 224 8.53 -5.95 3.11
N GLY A 225 9.75 -5.93 2.58
CA GLY A 225 10.32 -4.73 1.97
C GLY A 225 9.47 -4.22 0.80
N MET A 226 8.91 -5.12 -0.01
CA MET A 226 7.99 -4.74 -1.09
C MET A 226 6.66 -4.16 -0.55
N ILE A 227 6.11 -4.73 0.53
CA ILE A 227 4.92 -4.21 1.20
C ILE A 227 5.17 -2.79 1.71
N ASP A 228 6.32 -2.53 2.33
CA ASP A 228 6.67 -1.21 2.85
C ASP A 228 6.78 -0.17 1.72
N CYS A 229 7.43 -0.52 0.60
CA CYS A 229 7.48 0.34 -0.59
C CYS A 229 6.06 0.65 -1.12
N LYS A 230 5.19 -0.37 -1.21
CA LYS A 230 3.80 -0.18 -1.67
C LYS A 230 2.95 0.63 -0.68
N GLN A 231 3.23 0.53 0.61
CA GLN A 231 2.58 1.34 1.63
C GLN A 231 2.99 2.81 1.52
N GLN A 232 4.26 3.10 1.23
CA GLN A 232 4.74 4.46 0.95
C GLN A 232 4.11 5.03 -0.32
N GLU A 233 4.03 4.24 -1.40
CA GLU A 233 3.32 4.65 -2.63
C GLU A 233 1.86 5.00 -2.36
N LEU A 234 1.15 4.18 -1.58
CA LEU A 234 -0.24 4.44 -1.18
C LEU A 234 -0.39 5.73 -0.39
N GLU A 235 0.55 6.03 0.50
CA GLU A 235 0.50 7.24 1.31
C GLU A 235 0.69 8.51 0.45
N MET A 236 1.62 8.49 -0.51
CA MET A 236 1.77 9.58 -1.47
C MET A 236 0.49 9.80 -2.30
N VAL A 237 -0.18 8.72 -2.70
CA VAL A 237 -1.44 8.82 -3.46
C VAL A 237 -2.57 9.40 -2.58
N ARG A 238 -2.64 9.04 -1.30
CA ARG A 238 -3.61 9.61 -0.37
C ARG A 238 -3.39 11.11 -0.16
N GLU A 239 -2.15 11.53 -0.01
CA GLU A 239 -1.82 12.95 0.12
C GLU A 239 -2.19 13.73 -1.15
N ALA A 240 -1.89 13.17 -2.33
CA ALA A 240 -2.29 13.76 -3.60
C ALA A 240 -3.82 13.88 -3.74
N LEU A 241 -4.57 12.87 -3.28
CA LEU A 241 -6.04 12.91 -3.26
C LEU A 241 -6.56 13.99 -2.30
N SER A 242 -5.97 14.15 -1.10
CA SER A 242 -6.33 15.22 -0.17
C SER A 242 -6.16 16.60 -0.80
N ARG A 243 -5.00 16.85 -1.43
CA ARG A 243 -4.73 18.11 -2.15
C ARG A 243 -5.71 18.35 -3.30
N LEU A 244 -6.10 17.29 -4.02
CA LEU A 244 -7.12 17.39 -5.06
C LEU A 244 -8.51 17.73 -4.48
N GLU A 245 -8.88 17.17 -3.33
CA GLU A 245 -10.16 17.49 -2.67
C GLU A 245 -10.22 18.94 -2.20
N GLU A 246 -9.13 19.46 -1.64
CA GLU A 246 -8.95 20.87 -1.28
C GLU A 246 -9.09 21.76 -2.52
N SER A 247 -8.39 21.44 -3.62
CA SER A 247 -8.51 22.20 -4.88
C SER A 247 -9.93 22.16 -5.44
N ARG A 248 -10.64 21.04 -5.30
CA ARG A 248 -12.04 20.92 -5.74
C ARG A 248 -12.97 21.75 -4.86
N HIS A 249 -12.63 21.94 -3.58
CA HIS A 249 -13.38 22.82 -2.70
C HIS A 249 -13.18 24.28 -3.07
N THR A 250 -11.94 24.72 -3.30
CA THR A 250 -11.65 26.11 -3.71
C THR A 250 -12.28 26.44 -5.06
N ILE A 251 -12.24 25.53 -6.03
CA ILE A 251 -12.95 25.69 -7.32
C ILE A 251 -14.46 25.84 -7.11
N ARG A 252 -15.06 25.07 -6.19
CA ARG A 252 -16.50 25.19 -5.87
C ARG A 252 -16.82 26.57 -5.28
N GLU A 253 -15.99 27.07 -4.37
CA GLU A 253 -16.17 28.41 -3.79
C GLU A 253 -16.02 29.52 -4.83
N LEU A 254 -15.02 29.43 -5.71
CA LEU A 254 -14.82 30.38 -6.79
C LEU A 254 -16.00 30.37 -7.77
N ASN A 255 -16.52 29.20 -8.13
CA ASN A 255 -17.70 29.10 -8.98
C ASN A 255 -18.95 29.70 -8.32
N GLN A 256 -19.13 29.51 -7.01
CA GLN A 256 -20.23 30.14 -6.28
C GLN A 256 -20.10 31.67 -6.28
N LYS A 257 -18.89 32.19 -6.04
CA LYS A 257 -18.63 33.63 -6.11
C LYS A 257 -18.85 34.18 -7.52
N SER A 258 -18.45 33.45 -8.55
CA SER A 258 -18.69 33.82 -9.96
C SER A 258 -20.19 33.90 -10.24
N GLY A 259 -20.98 32.91 -9.82
CA GLY A 259 -22.43 32.92 -9.99
C GLY A 259 -23.10 34.11 -9.30
N ASN A 260 -22.72 34.42 -8.06
CA ASN A 260 -23.23 35.60 -7.35
C ASN A 260 -22.86 36.91 -8.06
N LEU A 261 -21.66 37.00 -8.62
CA LEU A 261 -21.23 38.18 -9.39
C LEU A 261 -22.01 38.30 -10.70
N GLU A 262 -22.27 37.19 -11.40
CA GLU A 262 -23.10 37.17 -12.60
C GLU A 262 -24.52 37.64 -12.28
N GLU A 263 -25.14 37.15 -11.20
CA GLU A 263 -26.46 37.61 -10.74
C GLU A 263 -26.46 39.12 -10.47
N ASN A 264 -25.47 39.63 -9.73
CA ASN A 264 -25.34 41.06 -9.45
C ASN A 264 -25.17 41.89 -10.74
N VAL A 265 -24.40 41.40 -11.72
CA VAL A 265 -24.24 42.07 -13.01
C VAL A 265 -25.57 42.13 -13.76
N THR A 266 -26.33 41.03 -13.78
CA THR A 266 -27.67 41.04 -14.41
C THR A 266 -28.64 41.99 -13.70
N GLU A 267 -28.61 42.07 -12.38
CA GLU A 267 -29.44 42.99 -11.60
C GLU A 267 -29.08 44.45 -11.88
N LEU A 268 -27.78 44.77 -11.93
CA LEU A 268 -27.29 46.10 -12.24
C LEU A 268 -27.62 46.51 -13.68
N GLN A 269 -27.54 45.57 -14.64
CA GLN A 269 -27.97 45.81 -16.03
C GLN A 269 -29.47 46.12 -16.11
N LEU A 270 -30.30 45.40 -15.37
CA LEU A 270 -31.74 45.67 -15.32
C LEU A 270 -32.04 47.05 -14.71
N LYS A 271 -31.36 47.41 -13.62
CA LYS A 271 -31.48 48.74 -13.00
C LYS A 271 -31.05 49.85 -13.95
N LEU A 272 -29.94 49.65 -14.68
CA LEU A 272 -29.47 50.59 -15.70
C LEU A 272 -30.54 50.81 -16.78
N MET A 273 -31.12 49.72 -17.30
CA MET A 273 -32.17 49.79 -18.32
C MET A 273 -33.40 50.58 -17.84
N ASN A 274 -33.84 50.35 -16.59
CA ASN A 274 -34.94 51.11 -16.00
C ASN A 274 -34.60 52.60 -15.87
N PHE A 275 -33.39 52.95 -15.40
CA PHE A 275 -32.97 54.35 -15.32
C PHE A 275 -32.86 55.00 -16.70
N GLU A 276 -32.42 54.28 -17.72
CA GLU A 276 -32.40 54.77 -19.10
C GLU A 276 -33.82 55.06 -19.63
N GLU A 277 -34.79 54.19 -19.33
CA GLU A 277 -36.20 54.39 -19.69
C GLU A 277 -36.81 55.59 -18.96
N GLU A 278 -36.58 55.73 -17.65
CA GLU A 278 -37.00 56.89 -16.87
C GLU A 278 -36.41 58.19 -17.42
N ASN A 279 -35.13 58.18 -17.76
CA ASN A 279 -34.43 59.36 -18.29
C ASN A 279 -34.94 59.73 -19.70
N GLN A 280 -35.27 58.74 -20.54
CA GLN A 280 -35.97 58.99 -21.81
C GLN A 280 -37.37 59.58 -21.59
N GLY A 281 -38.11 59.07 -20.61
CA GLY A 281 -39.43 59.60 -20.23
C GLY A 281 -39.36 61.05 -19.76
N LEU A 282 -38.41 61.38 -18.88
CA LEU A 282 -38.16 62.75 -18.41
C LEU A 282 -37.74 63.68 -19.56
N LYS A 283 -36.92 63.20 -20.50
CA LYS A 283 -36.51 63.97 -21.67
C LYS A 283 -37.70 64.29 -22.58
N ALA A 284 -38.61 63.34 -22.80
CA ALA A 284 -39.85 63.58 -23.55
C ALA A 284 -40.77 64.59 -22.83
N GLN A 285 -40.90 64.49 -21.50
CA GLN A 285 -41.63 65.48 -20.70
C GLN A 285 -41.01 66.87 -20.81
N LEU A 286 -39.68 66.98 -20.77
CA LEU A 286 -38.98 68.24 -20.96
C LEU A 286 -39.29 68.85 -22.33
N GLU A 287 -39.21 68.06 -23.40
CA GLU A 287 -39.51 68.50 -24.77
C GLU A 287 -40.96 68.99 -24.91
N THR A 288 -41.94 68.26 -24.36
CA THR A 288 -43.34 68.71 -24.36
C THR A 288 -43.54 70.01 -23.58
N SER A 289 -42.87 70.19 -22.43
CA SER A 289 -42.93 71.45 -21.68
C SER A 289 -42.28 72.61 -22.44
N GLN A 290 -41.16 72.38 -23.14
CA GLN A 290 -40.51 73.39 -24.00
C GLN A 290 -41.40 73.81 -25.16
N ASN A 291 -42.07 72.87 -25.82
CA ASN A 291 -43.04 73.19 -26.87
C ASN A 291 -44.19 74.04 -26.33
N ARG A 292 -44.70 73.73 -25.14
CA ARG A 292 -45.75 74.52 -24.48
C ARG A 292 -45.29 75.92 -24.10
N ILE A 293 -44.05 76.06 -23.62
CA ILE A 293 -43.44 77.38 -23.35
C ILE A 293 -43.35 78.19 -24.64
N LYS A 294 -42.95 77.55 -25.75
CA LYS A 294 -42.87 78.21 -27.06
C LYS A 294 -44.24 78.68 -27.56
N GLU A 295 -45.27 77.83 -27.46
CA GLU A 295 -46.65 78.21 -27.80
C GLU A 295 -47.14 79.41 -26.95
N MET A 296 -46.85 79.40 -25.65
CA MET A 296 -47.18 80.53 -24.77
C MET A 296 -46.39 81.79 -25.15
N ALA A 297 -45.11 81.67 -25.51
CA ALA A 297 -44.30 82.79 -25.96
C ALA A 297 -44.83 83.39 -27.28
N ASP A 298 -45.24 82.56 -28.24
CA ASP A 298 -45.86 82.99 -29.49
C ASP A 298 -47.20 83.69 -29.23
N ALA A 299 -48.02 83.17 -28.30
CA ALA A 299 -49.25 83.83 -27.87
C ALA A 299 -48.99 85.19 -27.21
N ILE A 300 -47.96 85.31 -26.36
CA ILE A 300 -47.54 86.58 -25.75
C ILE A 300 -47.08 87.56 -26.83
N SER A 301 -46.33 87.10 -27.83
CA SER A 301 -45.89 87.93 -28.97
C SER A 301 -47.07 88.47 -29.77
N MET A 302 -48.05 87.61 -30.09
CA MET A 302 -49.29 88.01 -30.76
C MET A 302 -50.08 89.03 -29.93
N LEU A 303 -50.27 88.78 -28.63
CA LEU A 303 -50.95 89.73 -27.72
C LEU A 303 -50.19 91.06 -27.61
N SER A 304 -48.86 91.03 -27.61
CA SER A 304 -48.03 92.23 -27.58
C SER A 304 -48.20 93.05 -28.86
N SER A 305 -48.24 92.40 -30.03
CA SER A 305 -48.52 93.08 -31.30
C SER A 305 -49.94 93.68 -31.35
N SER A 306 -50.94 92.96 -30.80
CA SER A 306 -52.30 93.47 -30.65
C SER A 306 -52.36 94.66 -29.71
N LYS A 307 -51.61 94.63 -28.60
CA LYS A 307 -51.47 95.76 -27.67
C LYS A 307 -50.86 96.96 -28.38
N GLU A 308 -49.82 96.78 -29.19
CA GLU A 308 -49.22 97.87 -29.97
C GLU A 308 -50.18 98.46 -31.01
N LEU A 309 -50.99 97.64 -31.67
CA LEU A 309 -52.04 98.10 -32.59
C LEU A 309 -53.10 98.92 -31.86
N LEU A 310 -53.59 98.43 -30.73
CA LEU A 310 -54.55 99.16 -29.88
C LEU A 310 -53.94 100.45 -29.33
N ALA A 311 -52.65 100.45 -28.97
CA ALA A 311 -51.94 101.65 -28.55
C ALA A 311 -51.83 102.69 -29.69
N LYS A 312 -51.60 102.23 -30.93
CA LYS A 312 -51.63 103.10 -32.12
C LYS A 312 -53.04 103.63 -32.43
N GLU A 313 -54.09 102.83 -32.24
CA GLU A 313 -55.48 103.28 -32.36
C GLU A 313 -55.82 104.30 -31.26
N LEU A 314 -55.35 104.08 -30.03
CA LEU A 314 -55.46 105.05 -28.93
C LEU A 314 -54.74 106.37 -29.28
N ASP A 315 -53.53 106.30 -29.85
CA ASP A 315 -52.79 107.48 -30.32
C ASP A 315 -53.47 108.19 -31.50
N GLN A 316 -54.22 107.46 -32.35
CA GLN A 316 -55.05 108.05 -33.42
C GLN A 316 -56.34 108.70 -32.89
N LEU A 317 -56.86 108.24 -31.74
CA LEU A 317 -58.00 108.84 -31.05
C LEU A 317 -57.59 110.02 -30.15
N ARG A 318 -56.31 110.13 -29.81
CA ARG A 318 -55.72 111.23 -29.02
C ARG A 318 -56.00 112.64 -29.60
N PRO A 319 -55.82 112.92 -30.91
CA PRO A 319 -56.17 114.22 -31.49
C PRO A 319 -57.68 114.50 -31.53
N PHE A 320 -58.55 113.47 -31.45
CA PHE A 320 -60.00 113.66 -31.26
C PHE A 320 -60.36 113.96 -29.80
N ALA A 321 -59.59 113.45 -28.83
CA ALA A 321 -59.72 113.78 -27.41
C ALA A 321 -59.14 115.18 -27.08
N GLU A 322 -58.05 115.59 -27.75
CA GLU A 322 -57.47 116.95 -27.71
C GLU A 322 -58.46 118.00 -28.27
N ALA A 323 -59.19 117.68 -29.36
CA ALA A 323 -60.22 118.56 -29.92
C ALA A 323 -61.50 118.65 -29.05
N ALA A 324 -61.69 117.72 -28.09
CA ALA A 324 -62.81 117.69 -27.16
C ALA A 324 -62.48 118.32 -25.79
N GLY A 325 -61.28 118.89 -25.61
CA GLY A 325 -60.91 119.59 -24.39
C GLY A 325 -60.88 118.69 -23.14
N ILE A 326 -60.33 117.48 -23.27
CA ILE A 326 -60.04 116.61 -22.13
C ILE A 326 -58.52 116.53 -21.97
N GLU A 327 -57.92 117.66 -21.61
CA GLU A 327 -56.59 117.70 -21.02
C GLU A 327 -56.72 117.97 -19.52
N ASP A 328 -55.74 117.40 -18.82
CA ASP A 328 -55.48 117.48 -17.38
C ASP A 328 -56.32 116.58 -16.48
N TYR A 329 -55.65 115.61 -15.85
CA TYR A 329 -55.40 115.60 -14.41
C TYR A 329 -54.64 114.31 -14.02
N GLU A 330 -53.40 114.11 -14.48
CA GLU A 330 -52.59 112.93 -14.10
C GLU A 330 -51.29 113.25 -13.36
N ASN A 331 -51.16 114.44 -12.76
CA ASN A 331 -49.98 114.77 -11.95
C ASN A 331 -50.31 115.34 -10.56
N ILE A 332 -51.35 114.80 -9.94
CA ILE A 332 -51.48 114.82 -8.48
C ILE A 332 -51.93 113.41 -8.07
N PRO A 333 -51.10 112.63 -7.35
CA PRO A 333 -51.53 111.37 -6.78
C PRO A 333 -52.76 111.62 -5.92
N THR A 334 -53.94 111.25 -6.43
CA THR A 334 -55.12 111.22 -5.59
C THR A 334 -54.88 110.11 -4.56
N PHE A 335 -55.36 110.34 -3.35
CA PHE A 335 -55.22 109.41 -2.22
C PHE A 335 -55.57 107.95 -2.58
N ILE A 336 -56.43 107.74 -3.58
CA ILE A 336 -56.81 106.44 -4.13
C ILE A 336 -55.66 105.74 -4.86
N GLN A 337 -54.86 106.44 -5.65
CA GLN A 337 -53.72 105.87 -6.40
C GLN A 337 -52.60 105.44 -5.45
N ALA A 338 -52.32 106.27 -4.43
CA ALA A 338 -51.41 105.89 -3.34
C ALA A 338 -51.94 104.68 -2.54
N ILE A 339 -53.26 104.55 -2.33
CA ILE A 339 -53.85 103.35 -1.72
C ILE A 339 -53.70 102.12 -2.62
N GLN A 340 -53.84 102.28 -3.94
CA GLN A 340 -53.67 101.20 -4.91
C GLN A 340 -52.22 100.70 -4.95
N GLU A 341 -51.25 101.62 -5.02
CA GLU A 341 -49.82 101.30 -4.91
C GLU A 341 -49.50 100.66 -3.57
N ASN A 342 -50.08 101.11 -2.46
CA ASN A 342 -49.86 100.50 -1.15
C ASN A 342 -50.44 99.07 -1.08
N LYS A 343 -51.54 98.79 -1.78
CA LYS A 343 -52.09 97.43 -1.93
C LYS A 343 -51.23 96.52 -2.81
N GLU A 344 -50.69 97.05 -3.90
CA GLU A 344 -49.73 96.34 -4.77
C GLU A 344 -48.45 96.02 -3.99
N LEU A 345 -47.89 97.01 -3.31
CA LEU A 345 -46.73 96.85 -2.42
C LEU A 345 -47.02 95.89 -1.28
N GLN A 346 -48.24 95.88 -0.70
CA GLN A 346 -48.62 94.86 0.29
C GLN A 346 -48.62 93.46 -0.30
N LYS A 347 -49.16 93.27 -1.51
CA LYS A 347 -49.14 91.96 -2.19
C LYS A 347 -47.71 91.51 -2.48
N GLU A 348 -46.88 92.41 -2.98
CA GLU A 348 -45.47 92.13 -3.25
C GLU A 348 -44.72 91.80 -1.96
N ASN A 349 -44.97 92.54 -0.87
CA ASN A 349 -44.37 92.28 0.42
C ASN A 349 -44.85 90.94 1.03
N THR A 350 -46.12 90.55 0.82
CA THR A 350 -46.58 89.20 1.18
C THR A 350 -45.91 88.11 0.36
N LYS A 351 -45.69 88.34 -0.94
CA LYS A 351 -45.02 87.39 -1.83
C LYS A 351 -43.54 87.22 -1.46
N LEU A 352 -42.84 88.33 -1.23
CA LEU A 352 -41.46 88.33 -0.75
C LEU A 352 -41.34 87.66 0.62
N LYS A 353 -42.33 87.85 1.50
CA LYS A 353 -42.36 87.15 2.79
C LYS A 353 -42.52 85.64 2.62
N THR A 354 -43.41 85.18 1.75
CA THR A 354 -43.56 83.74 1.48
C THR A 354 -42.32 83.13 0.82
N GLU A 355 -41.67 83.84 -0.11
CA GLU A 355 -40.41 83.39 -0.72
C GLU A 355 -39.26 83.37 0.30
N SER A 356 -39.22 84.34 1.23
CA SER A 356 -38.27 84.37 2.35
C SER A 356 -38.49 83.21 3.32
N GLU A 357 -39.75 82.86 3.62
CA GLU A 357 -40.10 81.70 4.46
C GLU A 357 -39.73 80.36 3.79
N GLU A 358 -40.00 80.21 2.48
CA GLU A 358 -39.64 79.02 1.71
C GLU A 358 -38.12 78.84 1.59
N THR A 359 -37.38 79.93 1.36
CA THR A 359 -35.90 79.88 1.33
C THR A 359 -35.32 79.56 2.71
N GLN A 360 -35.93 80.05 3.79
CA GLN A 360 -35.55 79.69 5.15
C GLN A 360 -35.82 78.20 5.46
N GLU A 361 -36.96 77.66 5.03
CA GLU A 361 -37.30 76.25 5.19
C GLU A 361 -36.34 75.34 4.40
N ASN A 362 -36.05 75.68 3.14
CA ASN A 362 -35.06 74.98 2.32
C ASN A 362 -33.67 74.99 2.97
N ASN A 363 -33.26 76.12 3.56
CA ASN A 363 -31.97 76.21 4.25
C ASN A 363 -31.92 75.30 5.51
N ASN A 364 -33.02 75.23 6.26
CA ASN A 364 -33.12 74.32 7.41
C ASN A 364 -33.06 72.85 6.98
N GLN A 365 -33.78 72.48 5.91
CA GLN A 365 -33.73 71.13 5.35
C GLN A 365 -32.31 70.79 4.87
N MET A 366 -31.63 71.73 4.21
CA MET A 366 -30.26 71.55 3.75
C MET A 366 -29.28 71.37 4.91
N GLN A 367 -29.44 72.11 6.02
CA GLN A 367 -28.65 71.89 7.23
C GLN A 367 -28.89 70.53 7.88
N SER A 368 -30.13 70.04 7.85
CA SER A 368 -30.47 68.69 8.33
C SER A 368 -29.75 67.63 7.52
N ILE A 369 -29.85 67.69 6.18
CA ILE A 369 -29.18 66.76 5.27
C ILE A 369 -27.67 66.83 5.45
N HIS A 370 -27.09 68.03 5.56
CA HIS A 370 -25.65 68.19 5.77
C HIS A 370 -25.20 67.52 7.08
N SER A 371 -25.99 67.63 8.14
CA SER A 371 -25.68 67.00 9.43
C SER A 371 -25.75 65.47 9.34
N GLU A 372 -26.78 64.92 8.70
CA GLU A 372 -26.92 63.48 8.47
C GLU A 372 -25.77 62.91 7.64
N VAL A 373 -25.41 63.56 6.53
CA VAL A 373 -24.29 63.15 5.66
C VAL A 373 -22.97 63.21 6.42
N PHE A 374 -22.78 64.18 7.31
CA PHE A 374 -21.57 64.27 8.11
C PHE A 374 -21.46 63.12 9.12
N GLU A 375 -22.58 62.77 9.77
CA GLU A 375 -22.65 61.65 10.70
C GLU A 375 -22.44 60.30 10.00
N GLU A 376 -23.04 60.11 8.82
CA GLU A 376 -22.85 58.90 8.01
C GLU A 376 -21.40 58.78 7.54
N ASN A 377 -20.79 59.86 7.06
CA ASN A 377 -19.37 59.87 6.69
C ASN A 377 -18.46 59.54 7.87
N ALA A 378 -18.77 60.01 9.08
CA ALA A 378 -18.01 59.66 10.28
C ALA A 378 -18.13 58.16 10.60
N LYS A 379 -19.33 57.58 10.47
CA LYS A 379 -19.56 56.13 10.65
C LYS A 379 -18.79 55.31 9.61
N LEU A 380 -18.81 55.74 8.34
CA LEU A 380 -18.07 55.08 7.26
C LEU A 380 -16.56 55.13 7.48
N ARG A 381 -16.00 56.27 7.92
CA ARG A 381 -14.58 56.38 8.28
C ARG A 381 -14.20 55.43 9.39
N ASN A 382 -14.96 55.39 10.48
CA ASN A 382 -14.71 54.48 11.59
C ASN A 382 -14.77 53.01 11.16
N ARG A 383 -15.71 52.65 10.27
CA ARG A 383 -15.79 51.31 9.71
C ARG A 383 -14.60 50.97 8.83
N ASN A 384 -14.13 51.91 8.01
CA ASN A 384 -12.92 51.71 7.20
C ASN A 384 -11.68 51.51 8.08
N GLU A 385 -11.51 52.33 9.12
CA GLU A 385 -10.40 52.15 10.08
C GLU A 385 -10.45 50.80 10.80
N ASP A 386 -11.66 50.29 11.12
CA ASP A 386 -11.81 48.96 11.70
C ASP A 386 -11.43 47.85 10.72
N LEU A 387 -11.85 47.99 9.46
CA LEU A 387 -11.49 47.04 8.40
C LEU A 387 -9.98 47.04 8.16
N GLU A 388 -9.33 48.22 8.07
CA GLU A 388 -7.89 48.34 7.93
C GLU A 388 -7.13 47.66 9.08
N ARG A 389 -7.61 47.83 10.32
CA ARG A 389 -7.04 47.12 11.48
C ARG A 389 -7.18 45.61 11.39
N ARG A 390 -8.34 45.11 10.90
CA ARG A 390 -8.53 43.66 10.69
C ARG A 390 -7.65 43.12 9.56
N PHE A 391 -7.50 43.86 8.47
CA PHE A 391 -6.60 43.47 7.38
C PHE A 391 -5.15 43.40 7.86
N ALA A 392 -4.68 44.40 8.59
CA ALA A 392 -3.33 44.40 9.16
C ALA A 392 -3.11 43.20 10.09
N HIS A 393 -4.11 42.83 10.90
CA HIS A 393 -4.03 41.66 11.77
C HIS A 393 -3.92 40.34 10.98
N VAL A 394 -4.74 40.17 9.94
CA VAL A 394 -4.68 38.98 9.06
C VAL A 394 -3.34 38.90 8.33
N ASP A 395 -2.80 40.02 7.85
CA ASP A 395 -1.47 40.06 7.22
C ASP A 395 -0.36 39.66 8.19
N GLU A 396 -0.46 40.06 9.47
CA GLU A 396 0.47 39.65 10.52
C GLU A 396 0.36 38.15 10.82
N GLU A 397 -0.86 37.60 10.92
CA GLU A 397 -1.09 36.16 11.09
C GLU A 397 -0.55 35.36 9.90
N LEU A 398 -0.81 35.81 8.67
CA LEU A 398 -0.28 35.19 7.46
C LEU A 398 1.24 35.21 7.44
N THR A 399 1.86 36.30 7.88
CA THR A 399 3.31 36.41 7.97
C THR A 399 3.87 35.41 9.00
N CYS A 400 3.25 35.32 10.18
CA CYS A 400 3.64 34.37 11.23
C CYS A 400 3.50 32.91 10.77
N VAL A 401 2.39 32.57 10.10
CA VAL A 401 2.19 31.25 9.51
C VAL A 401 3.28 30.96 8.47
N ASN A 402 3.54 31.89 7.56
CA ASN A 402 4.54 31.69 6.51
C ASN A 402 5.96 31.49 7.08
N GLU A 403 6.32 32.22 8.14
CA GLU A 403 7.58 32.03 8.86
C GLU A 403 7.68 30.66 9.56
N ASN A 404 6.58 30.18 10.15
CA ASN A 404 6.54 28.88 10.80
C ASN A 404 6.68 27.74 9.77
N TRP A 405 5.96 27.83 8.65
CA TRP A 405 6.11 26.89 7.53
C TRP A 405 7.54 26.88 6.98
N ALA A 406 8.18 28.04 6.85
CA ALA A 406 9.57 28.14 6.42
C ALA A 406 10.55 27.47 7.41
N LYS A 407 10.30 27.60 8.72
CA LYS A 407 11.08 26.92 9.77
C LYS A 407 10.89 25.39 9.71
N GLU A 408 9.64 24.93 9.66
CA GLU A 408 9.33 23.49 9.57
C GLU A 408 9.93 22.86 8.32
N LEU A 409 9.83 23.54 7.18
CA LEU A 409 10.42 23.05 5.93
C LEU A 409 11.94 22.90 6.05
N LYS A 410 12.61 23.88 6.69
CA LYS A 410 14.05 23.84 6.93
C LYS A 410 14.45 22.73 7.90
N GLU A 411 13.70 22.50 8.96
CA GLU A 411 13.93 21.39 9.90
C GLU A 411 13.76 20.03 9.21
N LYS A 412 12.67 19.86 8.46
CA LYS A 412 12.44 18.62 7.69
C LYS A 412 13.54 18.39 6.66
N GLN A 413 14.01 19.43 5.98
CA GLN A 413 15.13 19.32 5.05
C GLN A 413 16.41 18.85 5.75
N GLN A 414 16.73 19.40 6.92
CA GLN A 414 17.88 18.97 7.71
C GLN A 414 17.77 17.51 8.18
N ASP A 415 16.58 17.07 8.56
CA ASP A 415 16.36 15.68 8.97
C ASP A 415 16.48 14.72 7.79
N TRP A 416 15.98 15.09 6.61
CA TRP A 416 16.19 14.34 5.38
C TRP A 416 17.69 14.22 5.03
N ASP A 417 18.45 15.31 5.16
CA ASP A 417 19.88 15.30 4.90
C ASP A 417 20.64 14.39 5.89
N LYS A 418 20.23 14.36 7.18
CA LYS A 418 20.81 13.45 8.18
C LYS A 418 20.52 11.98 7.84
N ILE A 419 19.26 11.66 7.52
CA ILE A 419 18.86 10.29 7.16
C ILE A 419 19.61 9.84 5.89
N LYS A 420 19.70 10.72 4.90
CA LYS A 420 20.45 10.46 3.67
C LYS A 420 21.92 10.16 3.96
N TYR A 421 22.57 10.98 4.79
CA TYR A 421 23.97 10.77 5.18
C TYR A 421 24.17 9.43 5.91
N GLN A 422 23.27 9.07 6.83
CA GLN A 422 23.31 7.79 7.53
C GLN A 422 23.19 6.61 6.54
N ALA A 423 22.21 6.66 5.64
CA ALA A 423 22.02 5.62 4.63
C ALA A 423 23.23 5.50 3.69
N GLU A 424 23.83 6.62 3.26
CA GLU A 424 25.04 6.62 2.44
C GLU A 424 26.23 5.99 3.19
N SER A 425 26.35 6.24 4.50
CA SER A 425 27.41 5.64 5.33
C SER A 425 27.24 4.12 5.50
N GLU A 426 26.00 3.65 5.66
CA GLU A 426 25.69 2.22 5.77
C GLU A 426 25.95 1.50 4.44
N VAL A 427 25.55 2.09 3.32
CA VAL A 427 25.85 1.56 1.98
C VAL A 427 27.36 1.46 1.76
N PHE A 428 28.13 2.46 2.19
CA PHE A 428 29.58 2.42 2.12
C PHE A 428 30.16 1.26 2.94
N SER A 429 29.70 1.07 4.19
CA SER A 429 30.14 -0.04 5.04
C SER A 429 29.79 -1.41 4.45
N LEU A 430 28.58 -1.57 3.91
CA LEU A 430 28.16 -2.82 3.26
C LEU A 430 28.99 -3.12 2.01
N ARG A 431 29.35 -2.10 1.22
CA ARG A 431 30.26 -2.26 0.08
C ARG A 431 31.65 -2.73 0.51
N GLU A 432 32.17 -2.20 1.61
CA GLU A 432 33.46 -2.62 2.16
C GLU A 432 33.41 -4.09 2.62
N GLN A 433 32.34 -4.48 3.33
CA GLN A 433 32.12 -5.86 3.75
C GLN A 433 32.00 -6.83 2.55
N LEU A 434 31.27 -6.43 1.51
CA LEU A 434 31.15 -7.21 0.28
C LEU A 434 32.51 -7.39 -0.41
N GLY A 435 33.32 -6.33 -0.48
CA GLY A 435 34.69 -6.40 -0.99
C GLY A 435 35.57 -7.38 -0.19
N HIS A 436 35.45 -7.39 1.14
CA HIS A 436 36.17 -8.33 1.99
C HIS A 436 35.73 -9.79 1.76
N LEU A 437 34.41 -10.04 1.68
CA LEU A 437 33.87 -11.36 1.40
C LEU A 437 34.27 -11.87 0.02
N GLN A 438 34.30 -11.00 -0.98
CA GLN A 438 34.78 -11.33 -2.32
C GLN A 438 36.27 -11.74 -2.28
N ALA A 439 37.11 -11.01 -1.54
CA ALA A 439 38.52 -11.37 -1.39
C ALA A 439 38.71 -12.73 -0.68
N ILE A 440 37.90 -13.04 0.33
CA ILE A 440 37.91 -14.35 1.00
C ILE A 440 37.50 -15.45 0.01
N LEU A 441 36.44 -15.22 -0.78
CA LEU A 441 35.97 -16.19 -1.77
C LEU A 441 37.02 -16.47 -2.84
N GLU A 442 37.69 -15.43 -3.34
CA GLU A 442 38.80 -15.57 -4.29
C GLU A 442 39.97 -16.36 -3.70
N ALA A 443 40.32 -16.12 -2.44
CA ALA A 443 41.36 -16.87 -1.74
C ALA A 443 40.98 -18.35 -1.55
N ALA A 444 39.76 -18.64 -1.10
CA ALA A 444 39.26 -20.00 -0.91
C ALA A 444 39.16 -20.76 -2.24
N THR A 445 38.73 -20.09 -3.31
CA THR A 445 38.67 -20.67 -4.65
C THR A 445 40.08 -21.00 -5.17
N ARG A 446 41.05 -20.12 -4.91
CA ARG A 446 42.46 -20.35 -5.26
C ARG A 446 43.04 -21.54 -4.50
N GLU A 447 42.80 -21.62 -3.19
CA GLU A 447 43.24 -22.74 -2.35
C GLU A 447 42.60 -24.06 -2.76
N ALA A 448 41.30 -24.06 -3.09
CA ALA A 448 40.60 -25.24 -3.60
C ALA A 448 41.21 -25.73 -4.93
N ALA A 449 41.53 -24.81 -5.85
CA ALA A 449 42.19 -25.13 -7.10
C ALA A 449 43.62 -25.70 -6.88
N GLU A 450 44.37 -25.16 -5.92
CA GLU A 450 45.70 -25.67 -5.57
C GLU A 450 45.62 -27.06 -4.92
N ASN A 451 44.66 -27.28 -4.02
CA ASN A 451 44.43 -28.59 -3.41
C ASN A 451 44.00 -29.63 -4.46
N ALA A 452 43.17 -29.27 -5.43
CA ALA A 452 42.81 -30.15 -6.54
C ALA A 452 44.03 -30.57 -7.37
N ARG A 453 44.97 -29.64 -7.62
CA ARG A 453 46.25 -29.97 -8.28
C ARG A 453 47.09 -30.93 -7.44
N ARG A 454 47.26 -30.67 -6.15
CA ARG A 454 48.00 -31.55 -5.22
C ARG A 454 47.40 -32.96 -5.17
N VAL A 455 46.07 -33.08 -5.16
CA VAL A 455 45.40 -34.39 -5.22
C VAL A 455 45.73 -35.10 -6.53
N SER A 456 45.66 -34.41 -7.67
CA SER A 456 46.01 -35.00 -8.97
C SER A 456 47.46 -35.46 -9.04
N GLU A 457 48.40 -34.72 -8.44
CA GLU A 457 49.82 -35.10 -8.34
C GLU A 457 49.98 -36.36 -7.48
N LEU A 458 49.36 -36.40 -6.29
CA LEU A 458 49.39 -37.57 -5.40
C LEU A 458 48.74 -38.81 -6.04
N GLU A 459 47.66 -38.63 -6.81
CA GLU A 459 47.06 -39.73 -7.56
C GLU A 459 48.02 -40.27 -8.63
N HIS A 460 48.71 -39.39 -9.35
CA HIS A 460 49.73 -39.77 -10.32
C HIS A 460 50.87 -40.55 -9.66
N GLU A 461 51.41 -40.04 -8.55
CA GLU A 461 52.44 -40.72 -7.76
C GLU A 461 51.96 -42.08 -7.25
N ARG A 462 50.72 -42.18 -6.76
CA ARG A 462 50.12 -43.45 -6.34
C ARG A 462 50.03 -44.45 -7.50
N HIS A 463 49.67 -43.98 -8.69
CA HIS A 463 49.61 -44.83 -9.88
C HIS A 463 51.00 -45.32 -10.29
N GLU A 464 52.02 -44.47 -10.20
CA GLU A 464 53.41 -44.85 -10.50
C GLU A 464 53.95 -45.88 -9.50
N ILE A 465 53.71 -45.67 -8.19
CA ILE A 465 54.08 -46.64 -7.15
C ILE A 465 53.40 -47.98 -7.38
N ARG A 466 52.11 -48.00 -7.76
CA ARG A 466 51.41 -49.25 -8.11
C ARG A 466 52.07 -49.95 -9.30
N ARG A 467 52.39 -49.23 -10.39
CA ARG A 467 53.09 -49.81 -11.54
C ARG A 467 54.43 -50.42 -11.15
N LEU A 468 55.21 -49.72 -10.31
CA LEU A 468 56.49 -50.23 -9.82
C LEU A 468 56.30 -51.48 -8.96
N SER A 469 55.31 -51.48 -8.06
CA SER A 469 54.96 -52.63 -7.23
C SER A 469 54.56 -53.85 -8.08
N ASP A 470 53.71 -53.65 -9.08
CA ASP A 470 53.26 -54.71 -9.99
C ASP A 470 54.45 -55.26 -10.79
N ALA A 471 55.33 -54.39 -11.28
CA ALA A 471 56.55 -54.81 -11.99
C ALA A 471 57.49 -55.64 -11.11
N VAL A 472 57.68 -55.25 -9.85
CA VAL A 472 58.46 -56.02 -8.87
C VAL A 472 57.79 -57.37 -8.59
N HIS A 473 56.46 -57.40 -8.44
CA HIS A 473 55.70 -58.62 -8.21
C HIS A 473 55.82 -59.60 -9.39
N ILE A 474 55.68 -59.11 -10.63
CA ILE A 474 55.88 -59.91 -11.85
C ILE A 474 57.30 -60.46 -11.89
N LYS A 475 58.31 -59.62 -11.65
CA LYS A 475 59.73 -60.06 -11.66
C LYS A 475 60.01 -61.13 -10.61
N THR A 476 59.50 -60.96 -9.39
CA THR A 476 59.67 -61.98 -8.32
C THR A 476 58.92 -63.27 -8.65
N GLN A 477 57.73 -63.19 -9.24
CA GLN A 477 56.98 -64.35 -9.70
C GLN A 477 57.71 -65.10 -10.85
N GLU A 478 58.31 -64.37 -11.79
CA GLU A 478 59.14 -64.95 -12.85
C GLU A 478 60.38 -65.64 -12.28
N ASP A 479 61.08 -65.01 -11.34
CA ASP A 479 62.27 -65.59 -10.70
C ASP A 479 61.92 -66.85 -9.91
N LEU A 480 60.82 -66.84 -9.15
CA LEU A 480 60.29 -68.04 -8.47
C LEU A 480 59.93 -69.13 -9.49
N SER A 481 59.28 -68.77 -10.60
CA SER A 481 58.92 -69.73 -11.66
C SER A 481 60.16 -70.35 -12.30
N ARG A 482 61.23 -69.57 -12.49
CA ARG A 482 62.53 -70.09 -12.96
C ARG A 482 63.15 -71.05 -11.94
N GLN A 483 63.16 -70.69 -10.65
CA GLN A 483 63.68 -71.57 -9.59
C GLN A 483 62.90 -72.89 -9.52
N VAL A 484 61.58 -72.84 -9.59
CA VAL A 484 60.72 -74.03 -9.64
C VAL A 484 61.05 -74.90 -10.86
N ARG A 485 61.31 -74.28 -12.04
CA ARG A 485 61.73 -75.03 -13.23
C ARG A 485 63.07 -75.74 -13.03
N ILE A 486 64.07 -75.04 -12.49
CA ILE A 486 65.39 -75.63 -12.19
C ILE A 486 65.27 -76.77 -11.19
N LEU A 487 64.46 -76.61 -10.13
CA LEU A 487 64.23 -77.67 -9.15
C LEU A 487 63.52 -78.88 -9.76
N LYS A 488 62.56 -78.66 -10.67
CA LYS A 488 61.91 -79.76 -11.43
C LYS A 488 62.90 -80.49 -12.33
N GLU A 489 63.78 -79.78 -13.03
CA GLU A 489 64.84 -80.38 -13.85
C GLU A 489 65.79 -81.23 -13.01
N ARG A 490 66.25 -80.70 -11.86
CA ARG A 490 67.10 -81.45 -10.92
C ARG A 490 66.40 -82.67 -10.32
N LEU A 491 65.09 -82.56 -10.03
CA LEU A 491 64.31 -83.69 -9.54
C LEU A 491 64.20 -84.78 -10.62
N ALA A 492 63.93 -84.38 -11.87
CA ALA A 492 63.90 -85.32 -13.00
C ALA A 492 65.27 -85.99 -13.25
N GLU A 493 66.36 -85.26 -13.10
CA GLU A 493 67.72 -85.79 -13.18
C GLU A 493 68.02 -86.78 -12.04
N SER A 494 67.61 -86.45 -10.80
CA SER A 494 67.70 -87.36 -9.65
C SER A 494 66.85 -88.61 -9.85
N ASP A 495 65.62 -88.48 -10.38
CA ASP A 495 64.76 -89.63 -10.69
C ASP A 495 65.40 -90.53 -11.76
N SER A 496 66.07 -89.93 -12.76
CA SER A 496 66.87 -90.68 -13.75
C SER A 496 68.04 -91.43 -13.10
N GLN A 497 68.78 -90.78 -12.19
CA GLN A 497 69.87 -91.43 -11.45
C GLN A 497 69.37 -92.57 -10.57
N VAL A 498 68.21 -92.39 -9.91
CA VAL A 498 67.56 -93.46 -9.13
C VAL A 498 67.12 -94.61 -10.04
N ALA A 499 66.61 -94.31 -11.24
CA ALA A 499 66.29 -95.34 -12.24
C ALA A 499 67.53 -96.12 -12.67
N GLU A 500 68.65 -95.44 -12.94
CA GLU A 500 69.95 -96.07 -13.26
C GLU A 500 70.47 -96.93 -12.10
N LEU A 501 70.39 -96.43 -10.86
CA LEU A 501 70.75 -97.19 -9.66
C LEU A 501 69.84 -98.42 -9.49
N ASN A 502 68.54 -98.31 -9.76
CA ASN A 502 67.63 -99.44 -9.73
C ASN A 502 67.98 -100.50 -10.79
N VAL A 503 68.42 -100.08 -11.97
CA VAL A 503 68.93 -100.99 -13.01
C VAL A 503 70.22 -101.67 -12.53
N LEU A 504 71.15 -100.93 -11.92
CA LEU A 504 72.38 -101.49 -11.35
C LEU A 504 72.12 -102.44 -10.17
N VAL A 505 71.18 -102.12 -9.29
CA VAL A 505 70.76 -103.01 -8.19
C VAL A 505 70.10 -104.25 -8.76
N SER A 506 69.29 -104.12 -9.82
CA SER A 506 68.70 -105.26 -10.52
C SER A 506 69.75 -106.13 -11.20
N SER A 507 70.80 -105.54 -11.80
CA SER A 507 71.92 -106.30 -12.38
C SER A 507 72.77 -106.97 -11.29
N LEU A 508 73.02 -106.29 -10.16
CA LEU A 508 73.75 -106.86 -9.04
C LEU A 508 72.96 -107.99 -8.35
N ALA A 509 71.63 -107.85 -8.26
CA ALA A 509 70.74 -108.90 -7.79
C ALA A 509 70.72 -110.09 -8.77
N ALA A 510 70.75 -109.82 -10.09
CA ALA A 510 70.89 -110.86 -11.10
C ALA A 510 72.24 -111.59 -10.98
N ASP A 511 73.36 -110.86 -10.81
CA ASP A 511 74.69 -111.44 -10.55
C ASP A 511 74.73 -112.22 -9.24
N ALA A 512 74.11 -111.72 -8.17
CA ALA A 512 74.01 -112.44 -6.90
C ALA A 512 73.19 -113.74 -7.05
N THR A 513 72.14 -113.75 -7.87
CA THR A 513 71.39 -114.97 -8.19
C THR A 513 72.16 -115.92 -9.12
N ALA A 514 73.01 -115.41 -10.01
CA ALA A 514 73.90 -116.20 -10.85
C ALA A 514 75.01 -116.84 -10.02
N SER A 515 75.67 -116.10 -9.12
CA SER A 515 76.60 -116.66 -8.13
C SER A 515 75.92 -117.65 -7.18
N ARG A 516 74.64 -117.45 -6.81
CA ARG A 516 73.90 -118.45 -6.02
C ARG A 516 73.65 -119.75 -6.80
N ARG A 517 73.48 -119.68 -8.12
CA ARG A 517 73.39 -120.88 -8.99
C ARG A 517 74.75 -121.55 -9.13
N GLU A 518 75.83 -120.80 -9.34
CA GLU A 518 77.19 -121.35 -9.42
C GLU A 518 77.62 -122.02 -8.10
N ILE A 519 77.23 -121.48 -6.94
CA ILE A 519 77.46 -122.12 -5.63
C ILE A 519 76.58 -123.37 -5.45
N SER A 520 75.39 -123.40 -6.04
CA SER A 520 74.49 -124.57 -5.98
C SER A 520 74.87 -125.69 -6.95
N ASP A 521 75.66 -125.42 -7.99
CA ASP A 521 76.19 -126.43 -8.92
C ASP A 521 77.53 -127.03 -8.45
N ILE A 522 78.11 -126.49 -7.36
CA ILE A 522 79.36 -126.96 -6.73
C ILE A 522 79.09 -127.84 -5.48
N LEU A 523 77.84 -127.90 -4.99
CA LEU A 523 77.37 -128.77 -3.90
C LEU A 523 76.49 -129.90 -4.45
#